data_AF-A0A7K3SBZ3-F1
#
_entry.id   AF-A0A7K3SBZ3-F1
#
_cell.length_a   1.000
_cell.length_b   1.000
_cell.length_c   1.000
_cell.angle_alpha   90.00
_cell.angle_beta   90.00
_cell.angle_gamma   90.00
#
_symmetry.space_group_name_H-M   'P 1'
#
loop_
_entity.id
_entity.type
_entity.pdbx_description
1 polymer ?
#
loop_
_entity_poly.entity_id
_entity_poly.type
_entity_poly.pdbx_seq_one_letter_code
_entity_poly.pdbx_strand_id
1 'polypeptide(L)' 'VWAPAPGRTGGGLVVRDAGDGWAEAEVERYATRWEGDRVVVERDGEEGEVGGRVRVRGVGDTP' A
#
# COMPACT_ATOMS: atom_id res chain seq x y z
N VAL A 1 1.43 5.45 -2.23
CA VAL A 1 -0.03 5.48 -2.02
C VAL A 1 -0.49 6.89 -1.64
N TRP A 2 -1.80 7.17 -1.74
CA TRP A 2 -2.41 8.41 -1.25
C TRP A 2 -3.11 8.15 0.08
N ALA A 3 -3.12 9.12 0.98
CA ALA A 3 -3.87 9.05 2.24
C ALA A 3 -5.38 8.95 1.93
N PRO A 4 -6.11 7.96 2.44
CA PRO A 4 -7.57 7.95 2.27
C PRO A 4 -8.18 9.14 3.02
N ALA A 5 -9.45 9.47 2.75
CA ALA A 5 -10.17 10.39 3.62
C ALA A 5 -10.27 9.80 5.05
N PRO A 6 -10.32 10.62 6.12
CA PRO A 6 -10.50 10.12 7.49
C PRO A 6 -11.71 9.20 7.62
N GLY A 7 -11.55 8.07 8.32
CA GLY A 7 -12.59 7.05 8.48
C GLY A 7 -12.87 6.20 7.22
N ARG A 8 -12.12 6.40 6.13
CA ARG A 8 -12.19 5.59 4.92
C ARG A 8 -10.94 4.74 4.75
N THR A 9 -11.08 3.68 3.98
CA THR A 9 -9.96 2.87 3.49
C THR A 9 -9.67 3.21 2.03
N GLY A 10 -8.42 3.02 1.64
CA GLY A 10 -7.94 3.03 0.26
C GLY A 10 -7.15 1.75 -0.01
N GLY A 11 -6.64 1.60 -1.24
CA GLY A 11 -5.84 0.45 -1.58
C GLY A 11 -5.40 0.44 -3.04
N GLY A 12 -4.68 -0.61 -3.41
CA GLY A 12 -4.19 -0.83 -4.77
C GLY A 12 -3.57 -2.20 -4.94
N LEU A 13 -3.30 -2.55 -6.20
CA LEU A 13 -2.57 -3.77 -6.56
C LEU A 13 -1.17 -3.41 -7.04
N VAL A 14 -0.18 -4.21 -6.64
CA VAL A 14 1.15 -4.23 -7.24
C VAL A 14 1.30 -5.57 -7.95
N VAL A 15 1.59 -5.51 -9.24
CA VAL A 15 1.96 -6.70 -10.01
C VAL A 15 3.47 -6.72 -10.07
N ARG A 16 4.08 -7.71 -9.42
CA ARG A 16 5.53 -7.87 -9.40
C ARG A 16 6.00 -8.42 -10.74
N ASP A 17 7.02 -7.78 -11.28
CA ASP A 17 7.69 -8.29 -12.47
C ASP A 17 8.32 -9.66 -12.15
N ALA A 18 7.95 -10.68 -12.94
CA ALA A 18 8.42 -12.06 -12.79
C ALA A 18 9.78 -12.32 -13.48
N GLY A 19 10.41 -11.28 -14.04
CA GLY A 19 11.56 -11.40 -14.91
C GLY A 19 11.19 -11.61 -16.38
N ASP A 20 12.15 -12.08 -17.17
CA ASP A 20 12.07 -12.26 -18.62
C ASP A 20 11.40 -13.58 -19.07
N GLY A 21 10.84 -14.34 -18.11
CA GLY A 21 10.15 -15.59 -18.36
C GLY A 21 8.64 -15.45 -18.58
N TRP A 22 7.98 -16.59 -18.84
CA TRP A 22 6.50 -16.72 -18.88
C TRP A 22 5.90 -17.14 -17.53
N ALA A 23 6.63 -16.94 -16.44
CA ALA A 23 6.15 -17.26 -15.11
C ALA A 23 4.97 -16.35 -14.74
N GLU A 24 4.06 -16.87 -13.91
CA GLU A 24 2.94 -16.07 -13.40
C GLU A 24 3.48 -14.94 -12.51
N ALA A 25 2.95 -13.73 -12.73
CA ALA A 25 3.32 -12.56 -11.95
C ALA A 25 2.65 -12.60 -10.57
N GLU A 26 3.42 -12.32 -9.52
CA GLU A 26 2.87 -12.22 -8.17
C GLU A 26 2.05 -10.93 -8.07
N VAL A 27 0.76 -11.06 -7.70
CA VAL A 27 -0.13 -9.93 -7.47
C VAL A 27 -0.27 -9.70 -5.97
N GLU A 28 0.16 -8.53 -5.54
CA GLU A 28 0.07 -8.09 -4.15
C GLU A 28 -1.07 -7.09 -4.00
N ARG A 29 -1.96 -7.33 -3.03
CA ARG A 29 -3.01 -6.37 -2.68
C ARG A 29 -2.58 -5.60 -1.45
N TYR A 30 -2.70 -4.28 -1.52
CA TYR A 30 -2.41 -3.38 -0.41
C TYR A 30 -3.66 -2.64 0.01
N ALA A 31 -3.85 -2.53 1.31
CA ALA A 31 -4.83 -1.68 1.96
C ALA A 31 -4.15 -0.50 2.64
N THR A 32 -4.82 0.64 2.66
CA THR A 32 -4.36 1.83 3.37
C THR A 32 -5.48 2.36 4.24
N ARG A 33 -5.17 2.70 5.50
CA ARG A 33 -6.13 3.28 6.45
C ARG A 33 -5.43 4.23 7.42
N TRP A 34 -6.24 5.02 8.11
CA TRP A 34 -5.76 5.81 9.24
C TRP A 34 -5.76 4.98 10.52
N GLU A 35 -4.67 5.07 11.27
CA GLU A 35 -4.58 4.68 12.68
C GLU A 35 -4.09 5.87 13.49
N GLY A 36 -5.00 6.45 14.29
CA GLY A 36 -4.74 7.73 14.94
C GLY A 36 -4.47 8.82 13.91
N ASP A 37 -3.30 9.44 14.01
CA ASP A 37 -2.77 10.49 13.14
C ASP A 37 -1.84 9.95 12.03
N ARG A 38 -1.68 8.63 11.93
CA ARG A 38 -0.79 7.97 10.97
C ARG A 38 -1.59 7.26 9.88
N VAL A 39 -1.09 7.31 8.65
CA VAL A 39 -1.52 6.39 7.58
C VAL A 39 -0.68 5.12 7.65
N VAL A 40 -1.35 3.97 7.81
CA VAL A 40 -0.74 2.65 7.73
C VAL A 40 -1.03 2.01 6.36
N VAL A 41 -0.10 1.21 5.90
CA VAL A 41 -0.20 0.44 4.65
C VAL A 41 0.07 -1.01 4.98
N GLU A 42 -0.88 -1.87 4.65
CA GLU A 42 -0.88 -3.29 5.00
C GLU A 42 -0.96 -4.10 3.69
N ARG A 43 -0.20 -5.20 3.59
CA ARG A 43 -0.33 -6.17 2.50
C ARG A 43 -1.37 -7.21 2.89
N ASP A 44 -2.37 -7.42 2.05
CA ASP A 44 -3.42 -8.40 2.27
C ASP A 44 -2.83 -9.82 2.22
N GLY A 45 -3.16 -10.64 3.22
CA GLY A 45 -2.69 -12.02 3.32
C GLY A 45 -1.29 -12.21 3.94
N GLU A 46 -0.63 -11.13 4.38
CA GLU A 46 0.66 -11.23 5.08
C GLU A 46 0.67 -10.38 6.36
N GLU A 47 1.25 -10.94 7.42
CA GLU A 47 1.52 -10.24 8.68
C GLU A 47 2.97 -9.76 8.71
N GLY A 48 3.21 -8.47 8.97
CA GLY A 48 4.56 -7.92 9.13
C GLY A 48 4.84 -6.68 8.27
N GLU A 49 6.12 -6.32 8.19
CA GLU A 49 6.57 -5.14 7.44
C GLU A 49 6.47 -5.38 5.93
N VAL A 50 5.89 -4.44 5.19
CA VAL A 50 5.84 -4.50 3.73
C VAL A 50 7.27 -4.46 3.15
N GLY A 51 7.62 -5.42 2.28
CA GLY A 51 8.98 -5.61 1.77
C GLY A 51 9.52 -4.52 0.84
N GLY A 52 8.84 -3.37 0.73
CA GLY A 52 9.19 -2.28 -0.18
C GLY A 52 9.12 -0.90 0.47
N ARG A 53 9.87 0.07 -0.08
CA ARG A 53 9.78 1.46 0.36
C ARG A 53 8.45 2.06 -0.07
N VAL A 54 7.59 2.35 0.90
CA VAL A 54 6.31 3.03 0.65
C VAL A 54 6.46 4.54 0.81
N ARG A 55 5.99 5.30 -0.19
CA ARG A 55 5.78 6.75 -0.09
C ARG A 55 4.28 7.04 0.03
N VAL A 56 3.89 7.65 1.14
CA VAL A 56 2.53 8.18 1.35
C VAL A 56 2.49 9.64 0.91
N ARG A 57 1.41 10.04 0.23
CA ARG A 57 1.15 11.41 -0.22
C ARG A 57 -0.18 11.88 0.35
N GLY A 58 -0.32 13.18 0.60
CA GLY A 58 -1.59 13.75 1.08
C GLY A 58 -1.87 13.60 2.58
N VAL A 59 -0.86 13.19 3.35
CA VAL A 59 -0.87 13.31 4.81
C VAL A 59 -0.45 14.73 5.17
N GLY A 60 -1.42 15.64 5.28
CA GLY A 60 -1.21 17.03 5.71
C GLY A 60 -0.09 17.78 4.97
N ASP A 61 -0.41 18.42 3.84
CA ASP A 61 0.19 19.73 3.57
C ASP A 61 -0.59 20.69 4.47
N THR A 62 -0.05 21.01 5.64
CA THR A 62 -0.49 22.22 6.34
C THR A 62 0.11 23.40 5.57
N PRO A 63 -0.68 24.29 4.93
CA PRO A 63 -0.15 25.57 4.47
C PRO A 63 0.37 26.41 5.65
#